data_AF-A0A1B9GU32-F1
#
_entry.id   AF-A0A1B9GU32-F1
#
_cell.length_a   1.000
_cell.length_b   1.000
_cell.length_c   1.000
_cell.angle_alpha   90.00
_cell.angle_beta   90.00
_cell.angle_gamma   90.00
#
_symmetry.space_group_name_H-M   'P 1'
#
loop_
_entity.id
_entity.type
_entity.pdbx_description
1 polymer ?
#
loop_
_entity_poly.entity_id
_entity_poly.type
_entity_poly.pdbx_seq_one_letter_code
_entity_poly.pdbx_strand_id
1 'polypeptide(L)'
;MVSAPAMRPNDPNARLTEALCTSLRRRQIVGSLNVALATAAVVQNIVRSARYSTIDELLGLIKMVGRKLIDANPKELAAANIIRRILRLIREEYRAAAAAHITSAPPSAPETPYLGPSTPGLSAPHNHYLSTTNAVNANINVNDFQFFPSPAQLSRQTSLSNFVAMRHSRAQLERSGSLVDNMSFSASTSSLFASPTKGIIPPETPGVGVGTGGPLSRMDSDEFMRHSARLKPVLIQAIDEVVGELETTHEDVAKGAREHIHSSEIILTMGHSKTVEAFLKQAYRDRKFTVVVAESAPSYLGHSLATSLSSSGIPTILIPDSSIHALLPRVTKVILGAHSVLANGGLFALSGSLACALAAKSHSKPVVITTGQFKFAPAWNLYHEYGAVDFQSPGNVLGTNGNGGGGGKEGVEVVDPYFDYIRPDLVNLFVTNE
;
A
#
# COMPACT_ATOMS: atom_id res chain seq x y z
N MET A 1 -24.65 13.55 17.53
CA MET A 1 -23.83 12.41 18.00
C MET A 1 -24.54 11.14 17.56
N VAL A 2 -24.16 10.55 16.43
CA VAL A 2 -24.72 9.26 16.00
C VAL A 2 -24.06 8.19 16.86
N SER A 3 -24.85 7.43 17.61
CA SER A 3 -24.40 6.30 18.40
C SER A 3 -23.53 5.39 17.53
N ALA A 4 -22.31 5.08 17.96
CA ALA A 4 -21.50 4.08 17.29
C ALA A 4 -22.33 2.77 17.22
N PRO A 5 -22.41 2.11 16.05
CA PRO A 5 -23.19 0.88 15.93
C PRO A 5 -22.50 -0.18 16.78
N ALA A 6 -23.01 -0.47 17.98
CA ALA A 6 -22.46 -1.52 18.83
C ALA A 6 -22.89 -2.89 18.30
N MET A 7 -21.94 -3.81 18.12
CA MET A 7 -22.31 -5.21 17.86
C MET A 7 -23.05 -5.74 19.09
N ARG A 8 -24.19 -6.41 18.86
CA ARG A 8 -24.95 -6.99 19.96
C ARG A 8 -24.17 -8.18 20.50
N PRO A 9 -24.18 -8.44 21.82
CA PRO A 9 -23.39 -9.52 22.44
C PRO A 9 -23.70 -10.92 21.87
N ASN A 10 -24.88 -11.12 21.28
CA ASN A 10 -25.30 -12.39 20.68
C ASN A 10 -25.09 -12.48 19.16
N ASP A 11 -24.46 -11.50 18.53
CA ASP A 11 -24.19 -11.56 17.10
C ASP A 11 -23.09 -12.61 16.82
N PRO A 12 -23.27 -13.49 15.81
CA PRO A 12 -22.26 -14.50 15.46
C PRO A 12 -20.91 -13.87 15.08
N ASN A 13 -20.93 -12.67 14.49
CA ASN A 13 -19.74 -11.89 14.16
C ASN A 13 -18.95 -11.43 15.40
N ALA A 14 -19.65 -11.11 16.49
CA ALA A 14 -19.01 -10.72 17.75
C ALA A 14 -18.24 -11.91 18.33
N ARG A 15 -18.84 -13.11 18.32
CA ARG A 15 -18.19 -14.35 18.77
C ARG A 15 -16.96 -14.71 17.93
N LEU A 16 -17.03 -14.60 16.60
CA LEU A 16 -15.88 -14.84 15.72
C LEU A 16 -14.75 -13.84 15.99
N THR A 17 -15.10 -12.56 16.17
CA THR A 17 -14.12 -11.52 16.50
C THR A 17 -13.44 -11.80 17.85
N GLU A 18 -14.21 -12.17 18.88
CA GLU A 18 -13.68 -12.49 20.20
C GLU A 18 -12.82 -13.76 20.21
N ALA A 19 -13.22 -14.78 19.45
CA ALA A 19 -12.43 -15.99 19.25
C ALA A 19 -11.06 -15.65 18.63
N LEU A 20 -11.05 -14.87 17.54
CA LEU A 20 -9.79 -14.43 16.91
C LEU A 20 -8.96 -13.56 17.87
N CYS A 21 -9.56 -12.61 18.59
CA CYS A 21 -8.86 -11.81 19.61
C CYS A 21 -8.23 -12.69 20.69
N THR A 22 -8.92 -13.76 21.10
CA THR A 22 -8.41 -14.69 22.11
C THR A 22 -7.24 -15.50 21.56
N SER A 23 -7.34 -15.99 20.33
CA SER A 23 -6.24 -16.70 19.65
C SER A 23 -5.02 -15.81 19.41
N LEU A 24 -5.21 -14.52 19.08
CA LEU A 24 -4.13 -13.54 18.94
C LEU A 24 -3.44 -13.26 20.28
N ARG A 25 -4.21 -13.03 21.36
CA ARG A 25 -3.67 -12.81 22.71
C ARG A 25 -2.89 -14.01 23.23
N ARG A 26 -3.37 -15.23 22.94
CA ARG A 26 -2.72 -16.48 23.34
C ARG A 26 -1.60 -16.91 22.39
N ARG A 27 -1.27 -16.12 21.36
CA ARG A 27 -0.28 -16.45 20.31
C ARG A 27 -0.51 -17.84 19.68
N GLN A 28 -1.78 -18.24 19.51
CA GLN A 28 -2.14 -19.50 18.83
C GLN A 28 -2.02 -19.39 17.31
N ILE A 29 -2.21 -18.18 16.78
CA ILE A 29 -1.98 -17.85 15.38
C ILE A 29 -0.69 -17.05 15.32
N VAL A 30 0.36 -17.69 14.79
CA VAL A 30 1.69 -17.07 14.64
C VAL A 30 1.96 -16.84 13.15
N GLY A 31 2.59 -15.71 12.86
CA GLY A 31 3.06 -15.35 11.54
C GLY A 31 2.13 -14.38 10.82
N SER A 32 2.75 -13.36 10.21
CA SER A 32 2.07 -12.24 9.58
C SER A 32 1.04 -12.67 8.52
N LEU A 33 1.32 -13.73 7.75
CA LEU A 33 0.40 -14.22 6.70
C LEU A 33 -0.85 -14.87 7.30
N ASN A 34 -0.68 -15.74 8.30
CA ASN A 34 -1.80 -16.42 8.95
C ASN A 34 -2.73 -15.41 9.64
N VAL A 35 -2.14 -14.40 10.29
CA VAL A 35 -2.88 -13.29 10.89
C VAL A 35 -3.63 -12.47 9.82
N ALA A 36 -2.98 -12.17 8.69
CA ALA A 36 -3.60 -11.46 7.57
C ALA A 36 -4.81 -12.22 7.00
N LEU A 37 -4.66 -13.51 6.71
CA LEU A 37 -5.73 -14.37 6.19
C LEU A 37 -6.90 -14.49 7.18
N ALA A 38 -6.61 -14.76 8.47
CA ALA A 38 -7.64 -14.83 9.50
C ALA A 38 -8.39 -13.51 9.67
N THR A 39 -7.68 -12.37 9.59
CA THR A 39 -8.28 -11.04 9.66
C THR A 39 -9.19 -10.77 8.46
N ALA A 40 -8.73 -11.09 7.25
CA ALA A 40 -9.53 -10.95 6.03
C ALA A 40 -10.80 -11.81 6.08
N ALA A 41 -10.70 -13.06 6.53
CA ALA A 41 -11.83 -13.97 6.68
C ALA A 41 -12.88 -13.46 7.68
N VAL A 42 -12.45 -12.89 8.82
CA VAL A 42 -13.38 -12.27 9.79
C VAL A 42 -14.10 -11.07 9.17
N VAL A 43 -13.37 -10.19 8.48
CA VAL A 43 -13.96 -9.02 7.81
C VAL A 43 -14.93 -9.44 6.71
N GLN A 44 -14.60 -10.47 5.92
CA GLN A 44 -15.47 -11.01 4.88
C GLN A 44 -16.78 -11.55 5.47
N ASN A 45 -16.72 -12.31 6.57
CA ASN A 45 -17.90 -12.83 7.27
C ASN A 45 -18.80 -11.70 7.79
N ILE A 46 -18.20 -10.60 8.27
CA ILE A 46 -18.93 -9.41 8.68
C ILE A 46 -19.64 -8.78 7.48
N VAL A 47 -18.95 -8.54 6.36
CA VAL A 47 -19.57 -7.95 5.16
C VAL A 47 -20.71 -8.82 4.62
N ARG A 48 -20.55 -10.15 4.69
CA ARG A 48 -21.55 -11.13 4.22
C ARG A 48 -22.82 -11.14 5.08
N SER A 49 -22.68 -11.10 6.41
CA SER A 49 -23.79 -11.30 7.33
C SER A 49 -24.35 -10.01 7.94
N ALA A 50 -23.58 -8.92 7.97
CA ALA A 50 -24.01 -7.66 8.56
C ALA A 50 -25.17 -7.05 7.77
N ARG A 51 -26.14 -6.52 8.52
CA ARG A 51 -27.19 -5.65 8.00
C ARG A 51 -26.73 -4.23 8.26
N TYR A 52 -26.65 -3.43 7.21
CA TYR A 52 -26.26 -2.02 7.28
C TYR A 52 -27.13 -1.22 6.32
N SER A 53 -27.55 -0.04 6.76
CA SER A 53 -28.38 0.89 5.97
C SER A 53 -27.58 2.05 5.39
N THR A 54 -26.31 2.19 5.77
CA THR A 54 -25.39 3.17 5.19
C THR A 54 -23.99 2.56 5.07
N ILE A 55 -23.17 3.09 4.15
CA ILE A 55 -21.77 2.66 4.05
C ILE A 55 -20.98 3.05 5.31
N ASP A 56 -21.30 4.18 5.93
CA ASP A 56 -20.65 4.65 7.15
C ASP A 56 -20.88 3.69 8.31
N GLU A 57 -22.06 3.06 8.38
CA GLU A 57 -22.35 2.01 9.36
C GLU A 57 -21.47 0.78 9.12
N LEU A 58 -21.35 0.29 7.88
CA LEU A 58 -20.47 -0.83 7.54
C LEU A 58 -19.00 -0.51 7.86
N LEU A 59 -18.51 0.66 7.45
CA LEU A 59 -17.15 1.10 7.74
C LEU A 59 -16.94 1.27 9.25
N GLY A 60 -17.95 1.70 9.99
CA GLY A 60 -17.95 1.80 11.44
C GLY A 60 -17.78 0.44 12.12
N LEU A 61 -18.54 -0.57 11.66
CA LEU A 61 -18.45 -1.95 12.15
C LEU A 61 -17.05 -2.55 11.92
N ILE A 62 -16.52 -2.42 10.69
CA ILE A 62 -15.19 -2.94 10.34
C ILE A 62 -14.10 -2.22 11.15
N LYS A 63 -14.21 -0.89 11.33
CA LYS A 63 -13.27 -0.13 12.18
C LYS A 63 -13.30 -0.59 13.63
N MET A 64 -14.49 -0.86 14.18
CA MET A 64 -14.62 -1.31 15.56
C MET A 64 -13.97 -2.69 15.77
N VAL A 65 -14.28 -3.64 14.88
CA VAL A 65 -13.66 -4.97 14.90
C VAL A 65 -12.15 -4.85 14.73
N GLY A 66 -11.72 -3.98 13.82
CA GLY A 66 -10.32 -3.72 13.60
C GLY A 66 -9.59 -3.19 14.83
N ARG A 67 -10.18 -2.24 15.57
CA ARG A 67 -9.63 -1.79 16.85
C ARG A 67 -9.47 -2.94 17.85
N LYS A 68 -10.51 -3.76 18.02
CA LYS A 68 -10.44 -4.93 18.93
C LYS A 68 -9.32 -5.91 18.55
N LEU A 69 -9.11 -6.18 17.26
CA LEU A 69 -8.05 -7.06 16.79
C LEU A 69 -6.65 -6.46 17.00
N ILE A 70 -6.49 -5.16 16.75
CA ILE A 70 -5.24 -4.44 16.97
C ILE A 70 -4.91 -4.40 18.47
N ASP A 71 -5.88 -4.11 19.32
CA ASP A 71 -5.71 -4.08 20.78
C ASP A 71 -5.41 -5.48 21.35
N ALA A 72 -5.85 -6.54 20.67
CA ALA A 72 -5.56 -7.92 21.08
C ALA A 72 -4.08 -8.30 20.88
N ASN A 73 -3.44 -7.81 19.81
CA ASN A 73 -2.00 -7.97 19.60
C ASN A 73 -1.44 -6.80 18.77
N PRO A 74 -1.02 -5.70 19.42
CA PRO A 74 -0.58 -4.49 18.72
C PRO A 74 0.72 -4.69 17.92
N LYS A 75 1.45 -5.79 18.18
CA LYS A 75 2.69 -6.11 17.49
C LYS A 75 2.50 -6.75 16.11
N GLU A 76 1.33 -7.30 15.84
CA GLU A 76 1.02 -7.93 14.56
C GLU A 76 0.37 -6.90 13.63
N LEU A 77 1.20 -6.02 13.03
CA LEU A 77 0.72 -4.93 12.16
C LEU A 77 0.00 -5.43 10.91
N ALA A 78 0.22 -6.69 10.51
CA ALA A 78 -0.44 -7.31 9.38
C ALA A 78 -1.99 -7.22 9.50
N ALA A 79 -2.55 -7.47 10.68
CA ALA A 79 -4.00 -7.33 10.90
C ALA A 79 -4.47 -5.91 10.58
N ALA A 80 -3.79 -4.91 11.15
CA ALA A 80 -4.11 -3.50 10.93
C ALA A 80 -3.99 -3.11 9.45
N ASN A 81 -2.97 -3.61 8.75
CA ASN A 81 -2.72 -3.32 7.34
C ASN A 81 -3.85 -3.88 6.47
N ILE A 82 -4.27 -5.12 6.70
CA ILE A 82 -5.40 -5.73 6.00
C ILE A 82 -6.70 -4.96 6.25
N ILE A 83 -6.98 -4.57 7.50
CA ILE A 83 -8.17 -3.78 7.82
C ILE A 83 -8.17 -2.44 7.06
N ARG A 84 -7.03 -1.72 7.06
CA ARG A 84 -6.92 -0.45 6.33
C ARG A 84 -7.09 -0.64 4.83
N ARG A 85 -6.52 -1.70 4.27
CA ARG A 85 -6.65 -2.07 2.86
C ARG A 85 -8.11 -2.35 2.49
N ILE A 86 -8.80 -3.20 3.24
CA ILE A 86 -10.22 -3.51 2.99
C ILE A 86 -11.09 -2.26 3.17
N LEU A 87 -10.85 -1.43 4.18
CA LEU A 87 -11.57 -0.17 4.37
C LEU A 87 -11.38 0.79 3.18
N ARG A 88 -10.20 0.82 2.57
CA ARG A 88 -9.93 1.63 1.38
C ARG A 88 -10.66 1.06 0.17
N LEU A 89 -10.52 -0.24 -0.05
CA LEU A 89 -11.17 -0.96 -1.15
C LEU A 89 -12.70 -0.76 -1.14
N ILE A 90 -13.34 -0.92 0.02
CA ILE A 90 -14.80 -0.70 0.15
C ILE A 90 -15.20 0.74 -0.21
N ARG A 91 -14.39 1.74 0.14
CA ARG A 91 -14.67 3.14 -0.23
C ARG A 91 -14.51 3.38 -1.72
N GLU A 92 -13.51 2.79 -2.34
CA GLU A 92 -13.24 2.93 -3.78
C GLU A 92 -14.36 2.29 -4.60
N GLU A 93 -14.74 1.05 -4.28
CA GLU A 93 -15.85 0.34 -4.94
C GLU A 93 -17.19 1.07 -4.78
N TYR A 94 -17.47 1.58 -3.59
CA TYR A 94 -18.68 2.37 -3.38
C TYR A 94 -18.68 3.67 -4.17
N ARG A 95 -17.55 4.38 -4.22
CA ARG A 95 -17.42 5.62 -5.00
C ARG A 95 -17.60 5.35 -6.49
N ALA A 96 -17.05 4.25 -7.00
CA ALA A 96 -17.23 3.83 -8.39
C ALA A 96 -18.70 3.51 -8.70
N ALA A 97 -19.37 2.76 -7.82
CA ALA A 97 -20.79 2.44 -7.97
C ALA A 97 -21.68 3.71 -7.92
N ALA A 98 -21.39 4.64 -7.02
CA ALA A 98 -22.12 5.91 -6.91
C ALA A 98 -21.92 6.80 -8.16
N ALA A 99 -20.71 6.85 -8.71
CA ALA A 99 -20.42 7.59 -9.93
C ALA A 99 -21.13 7.00 -11.17
N ALA A 100 -21.19 5.67 -11.27
CA ALA A 100 -21.91 5.00 -12.36
C ALA A 100 -23.42 5.31 -12.34
N HIS A 101 -24.01 5.46 -11.16
CA HIS A 101 -25.41 5.84 -11.02
C HIS A 101 -25.72 7.25 -11.51
N ILE A 102 -24.86 8.22 -11.22
CA ILE A 102 -24.99 9.61 -11.69
C ILE A 102 -24.99 9.67 -13.22
N THR A 103 -24.18 8.85 -13.89
CA THR A 103 -24.10 8.78 -15.36
C THR A 103 -25.29 8.03 -16.00
N SER A 104 -25.97 7.15 -15.25
CA SER A 104 -27.10 6.35 -15.74
C SER A 104 -28.49 7.00 -15.56
N ALA A 105 -28.57 8.16 -14.91
CA ALA A 105 -29.81 8.89 -14.77
C ALA A 105 -30.25 9.46 -16.14
N PRO A 106 -31.51 9.25 -16.58
CA PRO A 106 -31.99 9.84 -17.83
C PRO A 106 -31.93 11.37 -17.74
N PRO A 107 -31.57 12.09 -18.83
CA PRO A 107 -31.58 13.54 -18.83
C PRO A 107 -32.97 14.03 -18.47
N SER A 108 -33.08 14.67 -17.31
CA SER A 108 -34.34 15.18 -16.82
C SER A 108 -34.64 16.49 -17.53
N ALA A 109 -35.68 16.45 -18.36
CA ALA A 109 -36.45 17.52 -19.02
C ALA A 109 -36.22 17.71 -20.53
N PRO A 110 -37.29 17.65 -21.36
CA PRO A 110 -37.28 18.24 -22.69
C PRO A 110 -37.35 19.77 -22.56
N GLU A 111 -36.41 20.48 -23.18
CA GLU A 111 -36.52 21.92 -23.36
C GLU A 111 -37.80 22.22 -24.15
N THR A 112 -38.80 22.81 -23.50
CA THR A 112 -39.95 23.37 -24.20
C THR A 112 -39.49 24.60 -24.98
N PRO A 113 -39.62 24.65 -26.32
CA PRO A 113 -39.23 25.82 -27.08
C PRO A 113 -40.19 26.96 -26.75
N TYR A 114 -39.64 28.06 -26.24
CA TYR A 114 -40.36 29.30 -25.97
C TYR A 114 -40.75 29.94 -27.31
N LEU A 115 -42.02 29.82 -27.72
CA LEU A 115 -42.60 30.52 -28.87
C LEU A 115 -43.11 31.89 -28.39
N GLY A 116 -42.26 32.91 -28.50
CA GLY A 116 -42.69 34.31 -28.40
C GLY A 116 -43.32 34.78 -29.73
N PRO A 117 -44.36 35.65 -29.72
CA PRO A 117 -45.06 36.06 -30.92
C PRO A 117 -44.22 37.01 -31.79
N SER A 118 -44.08 36.66 -33.06
CA SER A 118 -43.40 37.47 -34.09
C SER A 118 -44.25 38.66 -34.51
N THR A 119 -43.83 39.88 -34.19
CA THR A 119 -44.38 41.10 -34.81
C THR A 119 -43.57 41.49 -36.05
N PRO A 120 -44.20 41.64 -37.23
CA PRO A 120 -43.50 41.96 -38.48
C PRO A 120 -43.38 43.48 -38.70
N GLY A 121 -42.13 43.94 -38.86
CA GLY A 121 -41.73 45.11 -39.65
C GLY A 121 -42.02 46.51 -39.07
N LEU A 122 -40.95 47.27 -38.77
CA LEU A 122 -40.74 48.70 -39.13
C LEU A 122 -39.55 49.29 -38.35
N SER A 123 -38.41 49.45 -39.04
CA SER A 123 -37.48 50.61 -39.02
C SER A 123 -36.02 50.19 -39.28
N ALA A 124 -35.57 50.54 -40.48
CA ALA A 124 -34.17 50.67 -40.87
C ALA A 124 -33.59 52.00 -40.35
N PRO A 125 -32.39 52.43 -40.77
CA PRO A 125 -31.06 51.92 -40.47
C PRO A 125 -30.23 53.00 -39.72
N HIS A 126 -29.06 52.66 -39.18
CA HIS A 126 -28.04 53.68 -38.83
C HIS A 126 -26.66 53.24 -39.34
N ASN A 127 -26.27 53.87 -40.45
CA ASN A 127 -24.88 54.16 -40.79
C ASN A 127 -24.61 55.64 -40.43
N HIS A 128 -23.32 55.98 -40.33
CA HIS A 128 -22.69 57.25 -39.89
C HIS A 128 -22.30 57.21 -38.39
N TYR A 129 -21.03 57.21 -38.00
CA TYR A 129 -19.98 58.18 -38.36
C TYR A 129 -18.52 57.60 -38.34
N LEU A 130 -17.69 58.09 -39.29
CA LEU A 130 -16.21 58.32 -39.27
C LEU A 130 -15.28 57.08 -39.19
N SER A 131 -14.56 56.60 -40.22
CA SER A 131 -13.54 57.19 -41.13
C SER A 131 -12.26 57.70 -40.45
N THR A 132 -11.11 57.06 -40.72
CA THR A 132 -10.02 57.64 -41.54
C THR A 132 -9.03 56.55 -42.01
N THR A 133 -8.72 56.57 -43.29
CA THR A 133 -7.64 55.84 -44.00
C THR A 133 -6.56 56.80 -44.49
N ASN A 134 -5.29 56.36 -44.54
CA ASN A 134 -4.25 56.64 -45.56
C ASN A 134 -3.01 55.76 -45.25
N ALA A 135 -2.65 54.76 -46.08
CA ALA A 135 -1.63 54.75 -47.15
C ALA A 135 -0.17 55.00 -46.66
N VAL A 136 0.84 54.14 -46.96
CA VAL A 136 1.58 54.05 -48.24
C VAL A 136 2.38 52.72 -48.38
N ASN A 137 2.37 52.13 -49.61
CA ASN A 137 3.31 51.21 -50.33
C ASN A 137 3.93 49.96 -49.65
N ALA A 138 4.29 48.86 -50.34
CA ALA A 138 4.05 48.26 -51.65
C ALA A 138 4.78 46.89 -51.68
N ASN A 139 4.34 46.01 -52.60
CA ASN A 139 5.04 44.86 -53.22
C ASN A 139 5.11 43.51 -52.47
N ILE A 140 4.91 42.33 -53.09
CA ILE A 140 4.49 41.88 -54.45
C ILE A 140 4.30 40.33 -54.38
N ASN A 141 3.34 39.80 -55.16
CA ASN A 141 3.13 38.42 -55.72
C ASN A 141 3.24 37.18 -54.81
N VAL A 142 2.25 36.28 -54.64
CA VAL A 142 1.26 35.61 -55.54
C VAL A 142 1.87 34.66 -56.58
N ASN A 143 1.73 33.35 -56.35
CA ASN A 143 1.17 32.31 -57.24
C ASN A 143 1.43 30.92 -56.60
N ASP A 144 0.47 30.14 -56.10
CA ASP A 144 -0.64 29.40 -56.74
C ASP A 144 -0.32 27.97 -57.25
N PHE A 145 -1.15 27.03 -56.76
CA PHE A 145 -1.67 25.76 -57.30
C PHE A 145 -0.82 24.48 -57.56
N GLN A 146 -1.34 23.40 -56.94
CA GLN A 146 -1.60 22.02 -57.43
C GLN A 146 -0.47 21.05 -57.83
N PHE A 147 -0.42 19.85 -57.21
CA PHE A 147 -0.74 18.53 -57.80
C PHE A 147 -0.32 17.36 -56.86
N PHE A 148 -1.14 16.31 -56.75
CA PHE A 148 -0.80 14.96 -56.23
C PHE A 148 -0.24 14.10 -57.39
N PRO A 149 0.67 13.10 -57.18
CA PRO A 149 0.28 11.81 -56.60
C PRO A 149 1.37 11.03 -55.80
N SER A 150 0.94 9.99 -55.07
CA SER A 150 1.76 9.01 -54.31
C SER A 150 2.61 8.10 -55.23
N PRO A 151 3.67 7.40 -54.74
CA PRO A 151 3.48 6.13 -53.99
C PRO A 151 4.57 5.72 -52.95
N ALA A 152 4.20 4.71 -52.14
CA ALA A 152 5.02 3.62 -51.59
C ALA A 152 6.00 3.78 -50.39
N GLN A 153 5.72 2.92 -49.38
CA GLN A 153 6.62 2.06 -48.57
C GLN A 153 7.28 2.51 -47.24
N LEU A 154 7.13 1.59 -46.28
CA LEU A 154 8.00 1.20 -45.15
C LEU A 154 8.15 2.15 -43.94
N SER A 155 7.56 1.77 -42.79
CA SER A 155 7.97 2.28 -41.48
C SER A 155 8.57 1.17 -40.60
N ARG A 156 9.87 1.34 -40.32
CA ARG A 156 10.73 0.53 -39.46
C ARG A 156 10.64 1.00 -38.00
N GLN A 157 10.85 0.07 -37.08
CA GLN A 157 11.06 0.29 -35.64
C GLN A 157 12.19 1.28 -35.31
N THR A 158 12.06 2.00 -34.18
CA THR A 158 13.14 2.43 -33.26
C THR A 158 12.51 2.52 -31.85
N SER A 159 12.87 1.70 -30.86
CA SER A 159 14.10 1.64 -30.04
C SER A 159 14.44 2.95 -29.34
N LEU A 160 14.26 3.00 -28.01
CA LEU A 160 14.78 4.06 -27.15
C LEU A 160 15.67 3.44 -26.08
N SER A 161 16.96 3.76 -26.19
CA SER A 161 17.99 3.51 -25.19
C SER A 161 18.38 4.82 -24.51
N ASN A 162 18.63 4.72 -23.20
CA ASN A 162 19.50 5.57 -22.38
C ASN A 162 19.07 7.03 -22.15
N PHE A 163 18.90 7.41 -20.87
CA PHE A 163 19.97 8.12 -20.13
C PHE A 163 19.64 8.23 -18.64
N VAL A 164 20.62 7.82 -17.83
CA VAL A 164 20.78 8.09 -16.39
C VAL A 164 21.56 9.40 -16.25
N ALA A 165 21.14 10.30 -15.36
CA ALA A 165 22.06 11.24 -14.68
C ALA A 165 21.47 11.76 -13.36
N MET A 166 22.13 11.43 -12.25
CA MET A 166 22.01 12.14 -10.97
C MET A 166 22.51 13.59 -11.12
N ARG A 167 21.99 14.52 -10.29
CA ARG A 167 22.85 15.38 -9.45
C ARG A 167 22.07 16.21 -8.41
N HIS A 168 22.65 16.24 -7.22
CA HIS A 168 22.45 17.22 -6.14
C HIS A 168 22.71 18.67 -6.59
N SER A 169 21.95 19.63 -6.05
CA SER A 169 22.44 20.92 -5.48
C SER A 169 21.25 21.64 -4.81
N ARG A 170 21.24 21.77 -3.48
CA ARG A 170 21.83 22.85 -2.65
C ARG A 170 21.16 24.22 -2.90
N ALA A 171 20.48 24.65 -1.84
CA ALA A 171 19.82 25.94 -1.67
C ALA A 171 20.77 27.13 -1.85
N GLN A 172 20.30 28.15 -2.58
CA GLN A 172 20.74 29.54 -2.44
C GLN A 172 19.50 30.45 -2.52
N LEU A 173 19.44 31.32 -1.52
CA LEU A 173 18.51 32.40 -1.31
C LEU A 173 19.06 33.64 -2.02
N GLU A 174 18.29 34.35 -2.85
CA GLU A 174 18.22 35.82 -2.87
C GLU A 174 17.15 36.39 -3.84
N ARG A 175 16.26 37.19 -3.23
CA ARG A 175 15.53 38.41 -3.65
C ARG A 175 15.06 38.70 -5.10
N SER A 176 13.77 39.10 -5.12
CA SER A 176 13.07 40.13 -5.92
C SER A 176 12.64 39.86 -7.37
N GLY A 177 11.33 39.97 -7.60
CA GLY A 177 10.73 40.20 -8.93
C GLY A 177 9.42 39.43 -9.15
N SER A 178 8.27 40.08 -8.96
CA SER A 178 6.97 39.57 -9.39
C SER A 178 6.91 39.45 -10.92
N LEU A 179 6.35 38.36 -11.45
CA LEU A 179 5.06 38.36 -12.15
C LEU A 179 4.73 36.92 -12.58
N VAL A 180 3.47 36.59 -12.30
CA VAL A 180 2.78 35.32 -12.47
C VAL A 180 2.72 34.90 -13.93
N ASP A 181 3.13 33.67 -14.24
CA ASP A 181 2.38 32.80 -15.15
C ASP A 181 2.82 31.34 -15.07
N ASN A 182 1.80 30.48 -14.94
CA ASN A 182 1.79 29.04 -15.20
C ASN A 182 2.58 28.10 -14.26
N MET A 183 1.99 27.72 -13.13
CA MET A 183 2.30 26.46 -12.44
C MET A 183 1.02 25.64 -12.17
N SER A 184 1.03 24.41 -12.67
CA SER A 184 0.07 23.36 -12.39
C SER A 184 0.21 22.87 -10.94
N PHE A 185 -0.77 23.20 -10.09
CA PHE A 185 -0.79 22.75 -8.70
C PHE A 185 -1.25 21.28 -8.60
N SER A 186 -0.53 20.49 -7.81
CA SER A 186 -0.92 19.14 -7.40
C SER A 186 -2.20 19.17 -6.55
N ALA A 187 -3.07 18.16 -6.71
CA ALA A 187 -4.40 18.04 -6.10
C ALA A 187 -4.43 18.20 -4.56
N SER A 188 -3.29 18.09 -3.89
CA SER A 188 -3.17 18.26 -2.43
C SER A 188 -3.09 19.73 -1.99
N THR A 189 -2.74 20.65 -2.89
CA THR A 189 -2.56 22.09 -2.60
C THR A 189 -3.73 22.96 -3.04
N SER A 190 -4.58 22.45 -3.93
CA SER A 190 -5.82 23.13 -4.36
C SER A 190 -6.86 23.23 -3.23
N SER A 191 -6.83 22.33 -2.25
CA SER A 191 -7.69 22.37 -1.07
C SER A 191 -7.40 23.53 -0.12
N LEU A 192 -6.23 24.17 -0.21
CA LEU A 192 -5.89 25.36 0.58
C LEU A 192 -6.60 26.63 0.09
N PHE A 193 -7.03 26.65 -1.17
CA PHE A 193 -7.72 27.78 -1.79
C PHE A 193 -9.25 27.56 -1.91
N ALA A 194 -9.76 26.42 -1.44
CA ALA A 194 -11.18 26.17 -1.34
C ALA A 194 -11.76 26.95 -0.14
N SER A 195 -12.73 27.84 -0.41
CA SER A 195 -13.35 28.67 0.63
C SER A 195 -14.19 27.84 1.61
N PRO A 196 -14.13 28.07 2.94
CA PRO A 196 -14.98 27.39 3.90
C PRO A 196 -16.40 28.01 3.87
N THR A 197 -17.42 27.22 3.58
CA THR A 197 -18.82 27.67 3.62
C THR A 197 -19.28 27.87 5.06
N LYS A 198 -19.44 29.12 5.49
CA LYS A 198 -20.14 29.50 6.74
C LYS A 198 -21.57 29.93 6.40
N GLY A 199 -22.54 29.36 7.12
CA GLY A 199 -23.97 29.60 6.94
C GLY A 199 -24.41 31.02 7.26
N ILE A 200 -25.22 31.58 6.37
CA ILE A 200 -26.11 32.73 6.58
C ILE A 200 -27.38 32.43 5.77
N ILE A 201 -28.55 32.51 6.41
CA ILE A 201 -29.88 32.34 5.79
C ILE A 201 -30.40 33.72 5.37
N PRO A 202 -30.89 33.90 4.13
CA PRO A 202 -31.95 34.86 3.83
C PRO A 202 -33.16 34.20 3.09
N PRO A 203 -34.31 34.90 3.02
CA PRO A 203 -35.62 34.27 2.89
C PRO A 203 -36.02 33.92 1.45
N GLU A 204 -37.03 33.05 1.39
CA GLU A 204 -37.60 32.36 0.24
C GLU A 204 -38.06 33.27 -0.91
N THR A 205 -37.74 32.87 -2.14
CA THR A 205 -38.60 33.01 -3.33
C THR A 205 -38.14 31.99 -4.40
N PRO A 206 -39.06 31.31 -5.11
CA PRO A 206 -38.72 30.16 -5.93
C PRO A 206 -38.35 30.58 -7.36
N GLY A 207 -37.13 30.25 -7.78
CA GLY A 207 -36.65 30.52 -9.14
C GLY A 207 -35.43 29.65 -9.45
N VAL A 208 -35.57 28.84 -10.49
CA VAL A 208 -34.66 27.77 -10.94
C VAL A 208 -33.29 28.31 -11.35
N GLY A 209 -32.21 27.69 -10.87
CA GLY A 209 -30.83 27.99 -11.28
C GLY A 209 -29.80 26.97 -10.79
N VAL A 210 -29.39 26.10 -11.71
CA VAL A 210 -28.08 25.41 -11.89
C VAL A 210 -27.17 25.33 -10.64
N GLY A 211 -27.05 24.13 -10.06
CA GLY A 211 -26.29 23.87 -8.84
C GLY A 211 -25.12 22.90 -9.03
N THR A 212 -23.92 23.47 -9.01
CA THR A 212 -22.63 22.85 -8.73
C THR A 212 -22.62 22.02 -7.43
N GLY A 213 -21.94 20.87 -7.47
CA GLY A 213 -21.57 19.96 -6.37
C GLY A 213 -21.93 20.36 -4.94
N GLY A 214 -23.11 19.94 -4.49
CA GLY A 214 -23.48 19.87 -3.08
C GLY A 214 -23.00 18.57 -2.41
N PRO A 215 -22.95 18.52 -1.07
CA PRO A 215 -22.58 17.32 -0.32
C PRO A 215 -23.58 16.20 -0.65
N LEU A 216 -23.06 14.98 -0.86
CA LEU A 216 -23.79 13.74 -1.09
C LEU A 216 -25.21 13.79 -0.49
N SER A 217 -26.21 13.98 -1.36
CA SER A 217 -27.61 13.90 -0.99
C SER A 217 -27.83 12.59 -0.24
N ARG A 218 -28.47 12.65 0.93
CA ARG A 218 -28.89 11.47 1.67
C ARG A 218 -29.84 10.67 0.77
N MET A 219 -29.31 9.66 0.08
CA MET A 219 -30.12 8.65 -0.58
C MET A 219 -31.13 8.12 0.43
N ASP A 220 -32.38 7.95 0.01
CA ASP A 220 -33.42 7.44 0.87
C ASP A 220 -33.02 6.04 1.38
N SER A 221 -33.28 5.75 2.66
CA SER A 221 -32.73 4.54 3.32
C SER A 221 -33.13 3.24 2.61
N ASP A 222 -34.29 3.24 1.95
CA ASP A 222 -34.80 2.11 1.17
C ASP A 222 -34.14 1.97 -0.20
N GLU A 223 -33.79 3.08 -0.86
CA GLU A 223 -33.04 3.07 -2.11
C GLU A 223 -31.60 2.62 -1.88
N PHE A 224 -30.99 3.10 -0.79
CA PHE A 224 -29.69 2.60 -0.34
C PHE A 224 -29.77 1.10 0.02
N MET A 225 -30.83 0.63 0.67
CA MET A 225 -30.95 -0.79 1.03
C MET A 225 -31.01 -1.68 -0.21
N ARG A 226 -31.72 -1.27 -1.26
CA ARG A 226 -31.73 -1.95 -2.57
C ARG A 226 -30.36 -1.90 -3.25
N HIS A 227 -29.65 -0.77 -3.17
CA HIS A 227 -28.31 -0.60 -3.75
C HIS A 227 -27.25 -1.41 -2.97
N SER A 228 -27.34 -1.46 -1.64
CA SER A 228 -26.46 -2.21 -0.76
C SER A 228 -26.54 -3.72 -1.02
N ALA A 229 -27.73 -4.24 -1.37
CA ALA A 229 -27.91 -5.64 -1.74
C ALA A 229 -27.16 -6.02 -3.03
N ARG A 230 -27.02 -5.07 -3.97
CA ARG A 230 -26.23 -5.26 -5.21
C ARG A 230 -24.73 -5.04 -4.99
N LEU A 231 -24.37 -4.16 -4.06
CA LEU A 231 -22.98 -3.86 -3.73
C LEU A 231 -22.32 -4.97 -2.88
N LYS A 232 -23.08 -5.67 -2.05
CA LYS A 232 -22.57 -6.75 -1.19
C LYS A 232 -21.76 -7.81 -1.96
N PRO A 233 -22.27 -8.41 -3.05
CA PRO A 233 -21.49 -9.35 -3.85
C PRO A 233 -20.18 -8.76 -4.38
N VAL A 234 -20.18 -7.51 -4.85
CA VAL A 234 -19.00 -6.81 -5.36
C VAL A 234 -17.96 -6.64 -4.26
N LEU A 235 -18.38 -6.21 -3.07
CA LEU A 235 -17.47 -6.06 -1.93
C LEU A 235 -16.91 -7.40 -1.45
N ILE A 236 -17.71 -8.46 -1.47
CA ILE A 236 -17.26 -9.81 -1.11
C ILE A 236 -16.21 -10.29 -2.12
N GLN A 237 -16.49 -10.15 -3.42
CA GLN A 237 -15.55 -10.51 -4.48
C GLN A 237 -14.23 -9.74 -4.34
N ALA A 238 -14.29 -8.43 -4.10
CA ALA A 238 -13.08 -7.62 -3.95
C ALA A 238 -12.28 -8.00 -2.68
N ILE A 239 -12.93 -8.49 -1.61
CA ILE A 239 -12.24 -9.07 -0.46
C ILE A 239 -11.66 -10.46 -0.80
N ASP A 240 -12.36 -11.28 -1.57
CA ASP A 240 -11.85 -12.59 -2.04
C ASP A 240 -10.60 -12.41 -2.91
N GLU A 241 -10.53 -11.37 -3.74
CA GLU A 241 -9.33 -11.02 -4.51
C GLU A 241 -8.15 -10.67 -3.59
N VAL A 242 -8.38 -9.92 -2.50
CA VAL A 242 -7.35 -9.64 -1.48
C VAL A 242 -6.89 -10.94 -0.80
N VAL A 243 -7.81 -11.87 -0.51
CA VAL A 243 -7.45 -13.17 0.08
C VAL A 243 -6.61 -14.00 -0.89
N GLY A 244 -7.02 -14.09 -2.16
CA GLY A 244 -6.28 -14.81 -3.20
C GLY A 244 -4.85 -14.27 -3.37
N GLU A 245 -4.69 -12.94 -3.39
CA GLU A 245 -3.36 -12.32 -3.45
C GLU A 245 -2.50 -12.67 -2.23
N LEU A 246 -3.08 -12.68 -1.02
CA LEU A 246 -2.34 -13.06 0.19
C LEU A 246 -1.82 -14.49 0.12
N GLU A 247 -2.61 -15.41 -0.42
CA GLU A 247 -2.23 -16.83 -0.58
C GLU A 247 -1.08 -16.99 -1.57
N THR A 248 -1.10 -16.27 -2.70
CA THR A 248 -0.06 -16.35 -3.74
C THR A 248 1.17 -15.48 -3.48
N THR A 249 1.13 -14.58 -2.49
CA THR A 249 2.18 -13.57 -2.25
C THR A 249 3.60 -14.15 -2.23
N HIS A 250 3.81 -15.32 -1.62
CA HIS A 250 5.15 -15.92 -1.57
C HIS A 250 5.66 -16.40 -2.93
N GLU A 251 4.78 -16.90 -3.78
CA GLU A 251 5.10 -17.34 -5.12
C GLU A 251 5.36 -16.14 -6.04
N ASP A 252 4.57 -15.08 -5.88
CA ASP A 252 4.73 -13.84 -6.64
C ASP A 252 6.07 -13.17 -6.35
N VAL A 253 6.45 -13.03 -5.08
CA VAL A 253 7.80 -12.54 -4.69
C VAL A 253 8.89 -13.46 -5.25
N ALA A 254 8.68 -14.78 -5.28
CA ALA A 254 9.67 -15.74 -5.76
C ALA A 254 9.91 -15.63 -7.27
N LYS A 255 8.95 -15.16 -8.08
CA LYS A 255 9.13 -14.95 -9.53
C LYS A 255 10.25 -13.95 -9.83
N GLY A 256 10.41 -12.92 -8.99
CA GLY A 256 11.48 -11.92 -9.11
C GLY A 256 12.89 -12.43 -8.77
N ALA A 257 13.03 -13.67 -8.26
CA ALA A 257 14.31 -14.14 -7.74
C ALA A 257 15.41 -14.28 -8.80
N ARG A 258 15.04 -14.54 -10.06
CA ARG A 258 15.97 -14.68 -11.19
C ARG A 258 16.78 -13.41 -11.47
N GLU A 259 16.20 -12.24 -11.20
CA GLU A 259 16.83 -10.94 -11.48
C GLU A 259 17.87 -10.57 -10.41
N HIS A 260 17.69 -11.07 -9.19
CA HIS A 260 18.51 -10.70 -8.04
C HIS A 260 19.58 -11.74 -7.68
N ILE A 261 19.46 -12.99 -8.15
CA ILE A 261 20.41 -14.06 -7.83
C ILE A 261 21.12 -14.53 -9.10
N HIS A 262 22.44 -14.55 -9.08
CA HIS A 262 23.33 -14.99 -10.15
C HIS A 262 24.03 -16.31 -9.78
N SER A 263 24.55 -17.00 -10.80
CA SER A 263 25.30 -18.24 -10.59
C SER A 263 26.60 -17.99 -9.81
N SER A 264 27.01 -18.98 -9.02
CA SER A 264 28.23 -18.96 -8.21
C SER A 264 28.29 -17.87 -7.13
N GLU A 265 27.15 -17.32 -6.74
CA GLU A 265 27.06 -16.41 -5.60
C GLU A 265 26.99 -17.16 -4.27
N ILE A 266 27.39 -16.47 -3.20
CA ILE A 266 27.29 -16.94 -1.82
C ILE A 266 26.34 -16.01 -1.08
N ILE A 267 25.15 -16.51 -0.77
CA ILE A 267 24.08 -15.72 -0.14
C ILE A 267 24.02 -16.02 1.34
N LEU A 268 24.02 -15.00 2.19
CA LEU A 268 23.76 -15.16 3.62
C LEU A 268 22.29 -14.89 3.93
N THR A 269 21.66 -15.77 4.69
CA THR A 269 20.31 -15.62 5.25
C THR A 269 20.30 -16.05 6.72
N MET A 270 19.25 -15.71 7.45
CA MET A 270 19.11 -16.05 8.87
C MET A 270 17.69 -16.43 9.25
N GLY A 271 17.57 -17.32 10.24
CA GLY A 271 16.28 -17.78 10.74
C GLY A 271 15.46 -18.52 9.69
N HIS A 272 14.14 -18.51 9.83
CA HIS A 272 13.23 -19.13 8.87
C HIS A 272 12.17 -18.15 8.38
N SER A 273 12.25 -17.79 7.09
CA SER A 273 11.22 -17.03 6.39
C SER A 273 10.71 -17.84 5.21
N LYS A 274 9.40 -18.11 5.17
CA LYS A 274 8.75 -18.81 4.06
C LYS A 274 8.93 -18.08 2.72
N THR A 275 8.93 -16.74 2.75
CA THR A 275 9.16 -15.91 1.58
C THR A 275 10.58 -16.06 1.05
N VAL A 276 11.59 -16.02 1.94
CA VAL A 276 13.00 -16.22 1.57
C VAL A 276 13.23 -17.65 1.06
N GLU A 277 12.62 -18.65 1.71
CA GLU A 277 12.71 -20.04 1.30
C GLU A 277 12.17 -20.25 -0.12
N ALA A 278 10.95 -19.77 -0.42
CA ALA A 278 10.36 -19.85 -1.75
C ALA A 278 11.21 -19.11 -2.79
N PHE A 279 11.72 -17.92 -2.43
CA PHE A 279 12.59 -17.10 -3.27
C PHE A 279 13.89 -17.84 -3.66
N LEU A 280 14.59 -18.43 -2.69
CA LEU A 280 15.82 -19.19 -2.94
C LEU A 280 15.55 -20.48 -3.73
N LYS A 281 14.47 -21.21 -3.41
CA LYS A 281 14.09 -22.42 -4.16
C LYS A 281 13.76 -22.12 -5.62
N GLN A 282 13.05 -21.02 -5.88
CA GLN A 282 12.73 -20.60 -7.24
C GLN A 282 13.98 -20.19 -8.02
N ALA A 283 14.87 -19.40 -7.42
CA ALA A 283 16.14 -19.03 -8.06
C ALA A 283 17.03 -20.24 -8.40
N TYR A 284 17.00 -21.29 -7.57
CA TYR A 284 17.87 -22.45 -7.76
C TYR A 284 17.48 -23.36 -8.94
N ARG A 285 16.24 -23.22 -9.42
CA ARG A 285 15.77 -23.88 -10.65
C ARG A 285 16.57 -23.39 -11.86
N ASP A 286 16.85 -22.08 -11.90
CA ASP A 286 17.53 -21.44 -13.03
C ASP A 286 19.05 -21.37 -12.86
N ARG A 287 19.53 -21.13 -11.62
CA ARG A 287 20.93 -20.79 -11.35
C ARG A 287 21.48 -21.55 -10.15
N LYS A 288 22.76 -21.93 -10.20
CA LYS A 288 23.42 -22.67 -9.11
C LYS A 288 24.24 -21.71 -8.26
N PHE A 289 23.97 -21.68 -6.95
CA PHE A 289 24.61 -20.82 -5.97
C PHE A 289 24.64 -21.52 -4.60
N THR A 290 25.36 -20.95 -3.63
CA THR A 290 25.49 -21.48 -2.28
C THR A 290 24.80 -20.57 -1.27
N VAL A 291 24.13 -21.15 -0.28
CA VAL A 291 23.44 -20.41 0.79
C VAL A 291 24.10 -20.69 2.13
N VAL A 292 24.50 -19.65 2.83
CA VAL A 292 24.93 -19.68 4.22
C VAL A 292 23.73 -19.30 5.08
N VAL A 293 23.34 -20.15 6.02
CA VAL A 293 22.19 -19.96 6.91
C VAL A 293 22.69 -19.79 8.33
N ALA A 294 22.44 -18.64 8.95
CA ALA A 294 22.65 -18.49 10.39
C ALA A 294 21.45 -19.04 11.16
N GLU A 295 21.73 -19.73 12.26
CA GLU A 295 20.73 -20.49 13.02
C GLU A 295 19.68 -19.64 13.75
N SER A 296 20.00 -18.39 14.11
CA SER A 296 19.15 -17.50 14.92
C SER A 296 18.84 -18.11 16.29
N ALA A 297 19.90 -18.36 17.06
CA ALA A 297 19.80 -18.71 18.47
C ALA A 297 19.14 -17.54 19.23
N PRO A 298 18.23 -17.81 20.20
CA PRO A 298 17.95 -19.09 20.84
C PRO A 298 16.83 -19.91 20.17
N SER A 299 16.22 -19.41 19.09
CA SER A 299 15.06 -20.05 18.45
C SER A 299 15.42 -21.19 17.48
N TYR A 300 16.67 -21.20 16.99
CA TYR A 300 17.21 -22.20 16.05
C TYR A 300 16.37 -22.42 14.78
N LEU A 301 15.55 -21.43 14.40
CA LEU A 301 14.68 -21.52 13.23
C LEU A 301 15.46 -21.77 11.93
N GLY A 302 16.71 -21.29 11.85
CA GLY A 302 17.57 -21.49 10.67
C GLY A 302 17.87 -22.95 10.36
N HIS A 303 17.79 -23.86 11.34
CA HIS A 303 17.99 -25.30 11.10
C HIS A 303 16.89 -25.86 10.18
N SER A 304 15.63 -25.46 10.41
CA SER A 304 14.50 -25.87 9.55
C SER A 304 14.66 -25.37 8.12
N LEU A 305 15.08 -24.11 7.96
CA LEU A 305 15.37 -23.54 6.63
C LEU A 305 16.50 -24.29 5.93
N ALA A 306 17.60 -24.55 6.64
CA ALA A 306 18.75 -25.27 6.08
C ALA A 306 18.36 -26.69 5.62
N THR A 307 17.59 -27.43 6.43
CA THR A 307 17.05 -28.74 6.04
C THR A 307 16.20 -28.63 4.79
N SER A 308 15.26 -27.68 4.74
CA SER A 308 14.34 -27.51 3.61
C SER A 308 15.05 -27.13 2.29
N LEU A 309 16.07 -26.28 2.37
CA LEU A 309 16.90 -25.90 1.22
C LEU A 309 17.80 -27.07 0.78
N SER A 310 18.40 -27.81 1.72
CA SER A 310 19.21 -28.99 1.42
C SER A 310 18.38 -30.10 0.75
N SER A 311 17.14 -30.34 1.20
CA SER A 311 16.22 -31.29 0.55
C SER A 311 15.87 -30.90 -0.89
N SER A 312 16.00 -29.61 -1.23
CA SER A 312 15.81 -29.10 -2.59
C SER A 312 17.10 -29.13 -3.44
N GLY A 313 18.18 -29.71 -2.91
CA GLY A 313 19.47 -29.84 -3.59
C GLY A 313 20.32 -28.56 -3.61
N ILE A 314 19.99 -27.56 -2.79
CA ILE A 314 20.74 -26.30 -2.67
C ILE A 314 21.94 -26.53 -1.74
N PRO A 315 23.19 -26.21 -2.15
CA PRO A 315 24.35 -26.24 -1.27
C PRO A 315 24.13 -25.26 -0.11
N THR A 316 23.97 -25.80 1.10
CA THR A 316 23.64 -25.04 2.30
C THR A 316 24.71 -25.23 3.36
N ILE A 317 25.11 -24.13 4.00
CA ILE A 317 26.10 -24.12 5.08
C ILE A 317 25.41 -23.51 6.30
N LEU A 318 25.21 -24.30 7.34
CA LEU A 318 24.66 -23.84 8.60
C LEU A 318 25.78 -23.27 9.48
N ILE A 319 25.57 -22.09 10.06
CA ILE A 319 26.55 -21.40 10.91
C ILE A 319 25.90 -20.89 12.21
N PRO A 320 26.67 -20.77 13.30
CA PRO A 320 26.23 -20.03 14.47
C PRO A 320 26.24 -18.52 14.18
N ASP A 321 25.39 -17.77 14.88
CA ASP A 321 25.24 -16.32 14.66
C ASP A 321 26.54 -15.55 14.93
N SER A 322 27.40 -16.04 15.84
CA SER A 322 28.72 -15.47 16.12
C SER A 322 29.66 -15.47 14.90
N SER A 323 29.45 -16.38 13.95
CA SER A 323 30.30 -16.54 12.77
C SER A 323 29.90 -15.65 11.59
N ILE A 324 28.76 -14.93 11.69
CA ILE A 324 28.26 -14.06 10.62
C ILE A 324 29.34 -13.05 10.19
N HIS A 325 29.91 -12.33 11.15
CA HIS A 325 30.89 -11.27 10.85
C HIS A 325 32.16 -11.82 10.17
N ALA A 326 32.58 -13.03 10.56
CA ALA A 326 33.78 -13.67 10.01
C ALA A 326 33.58 -14.18 8.57
N LEU A 327 32.36 -14.58 8.21
CA LEU A 327 32.06 -15.12 6.88
C LEU A 327 31.62 -14.06 5.86
N LEU A 328 31.16 -12.89 6.33
CA LEU A 328 30.71 -11.81 5.46
C LEU A 328 31.69 -11.39 4.34
N PRO A 329 33.03 -11.37 4.53
CA PRO A 329 33.95 -11.08 3.44
C PRO A 329 33.77 -11.97 2.21
N ARG A 330 33.39 -13.24 2.40
CA ARG A 330 33.16 -14.23 1.33
C ARG A 330 31.73 -14.23 0.79
N VAL A 331 30.78 -13.70 1.53
CA VAL A 331 29.38 -13.56 1.10
C VAL A 331 29.27 -12.46 0.04
N THR A 332 28.46 -12.67 -0.99
CA THR A 332 28.21 -11.65 -2.03
C THR A 332 27.09 -10.70 -1.61
N LYS A 333 26.01 -11.22 -1.02
CA LYS A 333 24.90 -10.43 -0.50
C LYS A 333 24.15 -11.10 0.64
N VAL A 334 23.42 -10.29 1.41
CA VAL A 334 22.57 -10.75 2.51
C VAL A 334 21.12 -10.65 2.10
N ILE A 335 20.35 -11.73 2.26
CA ILE A 335 18.90 -11.76 2.01
C ILE A 335 18.20 -12.06 3.33
N LEU A 336 17.34 -11.14 3.78
CA LEU A 336 16.57 -11.30 5.02
C LEU A 336 15.06 -11.20 4.74
N GLY A 337 14.26 -11.80 5.62
CA GLY A 337 12.82 -11.60 5.65
C GLY A 337 12.42 -10.51 6.65
N ALA A 338 11.30 -9.84 6.39
CA ALA A 338 10.71 -8.89 7.34
C ALA A 338 9.44 -9.46 8.01
N HIS A 339 9.24 -9.09 9.27
CA HIS A 339 7.97 -9.25 9.98
C HIS A 339 7.01 -8.10 9.65
N SER A 340 7.47 -6.85 9.67
CA SER A 340 6.72 -5.68 9.21
C SER A 340 7.65 -4.55 8.77
N VAL A 341 7.22 -3.74 7.80
CA VAL A 341 7.95 -2.58 7.28
C VAL A 341 7.17 -1.31 7.65
N LEU A 342 7.86 -0.32 8.21
CA LEU A 342 7.29 0.96 8.66
C LEU A 342 7.31 2.01 7.55
N ALA A 343 6.55 3.08 7.75
CA ALA A 343 6.46 4.19 6.79
C ALA A 343 7.76 4.98 6.64
N ASN A 344 8.65 4.94 7.64
CA ASN A 344 9.99 5.53 7.54
C ASN A 344 10.99 4.64 6.76
N GLY A 345 10.56 3.46 6.29
CA GLY A 345 11.38 2.47 5.61
C GLY A 345 12.16 1.53 6.54
N GLY A 346 12.14 1.76 7.86
CA GLY A 346 12.67 0.79 8.82
C GLY A 346 11.77 -0.44 8.92
N LEU A 347 12.29 -1.54 9.43
CA LEU A 347 11.53 -2.79 9.48
C LEU A 347 11.84 -3.59 10.74
N PHE A 348 10.88 -4.40 11.15
CA PHE A 348 11.06 -5.41 12.18
C PHE A 348 11.38 -6.74 11.51
N ALA A 349 12.44 -7.40 11.95
CA ALA A 349 12.84 -8.72 11.52
C ALA A 349 13.16 -9.60 12.74
N LEU A 350 13.48 -10.87 12.52
CA LEU A 350 13.83 -11.78 13.61
C LEU A 350 15.08 -11.28 14.37
N SER A 351 15.15 -11.56 15.67
CA SER A 351 16.31 -11.25 16.50
C SER A 351 17.63 -11.74 15.88
N GLY A 352 18.66 -10.91 15.97
CA GLY A 352 19.96 -11.08 15.29
C GLY A 352 20.05 -10.39 13.93
N SER A 353 18.92 -10.08 13.29
CA SER A 353 18.87 -9.43 11.97
C SER A 353 19.54 -8.06 11.96
N LEU A 354 19.46 -7.29 13.05
CA LEU A 354 20.15 -6.01 13.16
C LEU A 354 21.68 -6.20 13.17
N ALA A 355 22.19 -7.16 13.93
CA ALA A 355 23.62 -7.45 14.00
C ALA A 355 24.17 -7.88 12.63
N CYS A 356 23.42 -8.71 11.91
CA CYS A 356 23.76 -9.11 10.54
C CYS A 356 23.76 -7.93 9.57
N ALA A 357 22.74 -7.06 9.61
CA ALA A 357 22.66 -5.89 8.74
C ALA A 357 23.78 -4.87 9.03
N LEU A 358 24.14 -4.67 10.30
CA LEU A 358 25.26 -3.81 10.70
C LEU A 358 26.60 -4.37 10.21
N ALA A 359 26.81 -5.69 10.35
CA ALA A 359 28.00 -6.35 9.86
C ALA A 359 28.06 -6.33 8.32
N ALA A 360 26.93 -6.51 7.62
CA ALA A 360 26.86 -6.38 6.18
C ALA A 360 27.27 -4.97 5.73
N LYS A 361 26.80 -3.93 6.42
CA LYS A 361 27.19 -2.54 6.16
C LYS A 361 28.68 -2.30 6.37
N SER A 362 29.31 -2.86 7.41
CA SER A 362 30.76 -2.72 7.61
C SER A 362 31.59 -3.39 6.51
N HIS A 363 31.08 -4.47 5.93
CA HIS A 363 31.72 -5.19 4.82
C HIS A 363 31.25 -4.75 3.43
N SER A 364 30.49 -3.64 3.35
CA SER A 364 29.90 -3.12 2.10
C SER A 364 29.13 -4.18 1.30
N LYS A 365 28.44 -5.09 2.00
CA LYS A 365 27.61 -6.13 1.40
C LYS A 365 26.16 -5.63 1.32
N PRO A 366 25.51 -5.74 0.14
CA PRO A 366 24.14 -5.28 0.00
C PRO A 366 23.19 -6.18 0.80
N VAL A 367 22.25 -5.54 1.51
CA VAL A 367 21.17 -6.16 2.26
C VAL A 367 19.87 -6.03 1.48
N VAL A 368 19.32 -7.18 1.08
CA VAL A 368 18.07 -7.31 0.33
C VAL A 368 17.00 -7.89 1.25
N ILE A 369 15.84 -7.24 1.30
CA ILE A 369 14.71 -7.66 2.12
C ILE A 369 13.63 -8.25 1.22
N THR A 370 13.27 -9.51 1.42
CA THR A 370 12.14 -10.15 0.73
C THR A 370 10.90 -10.13 1.62
N THR A 371 9.83 -9.48 1.16
CA THR A 371 8.60 -9.34 1.94
C THR A 371 7.39 -9.12 1.05
N GLY A 372 6.21 -9.54 1.50
CA GLY A 372 4.95 -9.19 0.86
C GLY A 372 4.51 -7.77 1.18
N GLN A 373 3.77 -7.13 0.27
CA GLN A 373 3.19 -5.79 0.44
C GLN A 373 2.25 -5.67 1.65
N PHE A 374 1.56 -6.75 2.04
CA PHE A 374 0.66 -6.74 3.20
C PHE A 374 1.35 -6.46 4.54
N LYS A 375 2.69 -6.57 4.60
CA LYS A 375 3.48 -6.28 5.80
C LYS A 375 3.86 -4.80 5.94
N PHE A 376 3.60 -3.96 4.93
CA PHE A 376 3.87 -2.53 4.97
C PHE A 376 2.82 -1.80 5.81
N ALA A 377 3.28 -1.16 6.88
CA ALA A 377 2.47 -0.44 7.82
C ALA A 377 2.71 1.08 7.69
N PRO A 378 1.65 1.90 7.71
CA PRO A 378 1.77 3.36 7.68
C PRO A 378 2.28 3.96 9.00
N ALA A 379 2.65 3.13 9.98
CA ALA A 379 3.21 3.60 11.24
C ALA A 379 4.64 4.12 11.03
N TRP A 380 4.93 5.31 11.55
CA TRP A 380 6.20 6.00 11.26
C TRP A 380 7.36 5.50 12.12
N ASN A 381 7.16 5.42 13.43
CA ASN A 381 8.22 5.11 14.36
C ASN A 381 7.69 4.33 15.57
N LEU A 382 7.80 3.00 15.51
CA LEU A 382 7.36 2.09 16.56
C LEU A 382 8.52 1.44 17.33
N TYR A 383 9.78 1.84 17.11
CA TYR A 383 10.92 1.08 17.66
C TYR A 383 10.94 1.08 19.20
N HIS A 384 10.59 2.19 19.87
CA HIS A 384 10.53 2.23 21.33
C HIS A 384 9.39 1.37 21.89
N GLU A 385 8.25 1.35 21.21
CA GLU A 385 7.06 0.62 21.65
C GLU A 385 7.27 -0.90 21.49
N TYR A 386 7.93 -1.31 20.41
CA TYR A 386 8.33 -2.71 20.23
C TYR A 386 9.43 -3.12 21.21
N GLY A 387 10.50 -2.32 21.34
CA GLY A 387 11.64 -2.66 22.20
C GLY A 387 11.29 -2.84 23.67
N ALA A 388 10.27 -2.13 24.17
CA ALA A 388 9.84 -2.25 25.57
C ALA A 388 8.99 -3.51 25.87
N VAL A 389 8.35 -4.10 24.85
CA VAL A 389 7.32 -5.14 25.05
C VAL A 389 7.70 -6.45 24.37
N ASP A 390 8.75 -6.48 23.55
CA ASP A 390 9.06 -7.60 22.66
C ASP A 390 9.95 -8.70 23.22
N PHE A 391 9.67 -9.11 24.45
CA PHE A 391 10.36 -10.21 25.09
C PHE A 391 9.55 -11.52 25.02
N GLN A 392 10.25 -12.62 24.80
CA GLN A 392 9.77 -13.98 24.97
C GLN A 392 10.13 -14.52 26.35
N SER A 393 9.73 -15.77 26.62
CA SER A 393 10.15 -16.47 27.83
C SER A 393 11.67 -16.68 27.79
N PRO A 394 12.39 -16.34 28.88
CA PRO A 394 13.84 -16.58 28.97
C PRO A 394 14.19 -18.07 28.95
N GLY A 395 13.20 -18.98 29.02
CA GLY A 395 13.41 -20.42 28.95
C GLY A 395 14.14 -20.89 27.69
N ASN A 396 13.99 -20.19 26.56
CA ASN A 396 14.74 -20.51 25.33
C ASN A 396 16.25 -20.24 25.48
N VAL A 397 16.61 -19.21 26.25
CA VAL A 397 18.01 -18.82 26.53
C VAL A 397 18.59 -19.67 27.66
N LEU A 398 17.81 -19.91 28.72
CA LEU A 398 18.23 -20.64 29.92
C LEU A 398 18.25 -22.16 29.77
N GLY A 399 17.57 -22.70 28.76
CA GLY A 399 17.31 -24.13 28.61
C GLY A 399 16.38 -24.68 29.70
N THR A 400 15.86 -25.89 29.48
CA THR A 400 15.06 -26.59 30.48
C THR A 400 15.93 -26.92 31.70
N ASN A 401 15.49 -26.49 32.89
CA ASN A 401 16.15 -26.70 34.19
C ASN A 401 17.42 -25.87 34.48
N GLY A 402 17.66 -24.76 33.78
CA GLY A 402 18.81 -23.88 34.06
C GLY A 402 20.18 -24.47 33.68
N ASN A 403 20.17 -25.57 32.91
CA ASN A 403 21.39 -26.18 32.36
C ASN A 403 21.92 -25.45 31.12
N GLY A 404 21.20 -24.46 30.59
CA GLY A 404 21.69 -23.57 29.55
C GLY A 404 22.61 -22.51 30.16
N GLY A 405 23.91 -22.69 29.99
CA GLY A 405 24.91 -21.61 29.95
C GLY A 405 24.80 -20.52 31.03
N GLY A 406 24.63 -20.87 32.31
CA GLY A 406 24.97 -19.98 33.44
C GLY A 406 23.98 -18.88 33.83
N GLY A 407 22.88 -18.66 33.12
CA GLY A 407 21.92 -17.59 33.41
C GLY A 407 20.87 -17.89 34.49
N GLY A 408 20.72 -19.16 34.90
CA GLY A 408 19.68 -19.58 35.86
C GLY A 408 19.98 -19.28 37.32
N LYS A 409 21.00 -18.44 37.61
CA LYS A 409 21.42 -18.11 38.97
C LYS A 409 20.71 -16.86 39.47
N GLU A 410 20.44 -16.84 40.77
CA GLU A 410 19.90 -15.67 41.46
C GLU A 410 20.82 -14.45 41.24
N GLY A 411 20.24 -13.34 40.79
CA GLY A 411 20.97 -12.10 40.45
C GLY A 411 21.32 -11.90 38.97
N VAL A 412 20.96 -12.83 38.06
CA VAL A 412 21.13 -12.65 36.61
C VAL A 412 19.79 -12.28 35.96
N GLU A 413 19.76 -11.15 35.26
CA GLU A 413 18.63 -10.76 34.41
C GLU A 413 18.80 -11.36 33.02
N VAL A 414 17.84 -12.17 32.57
CA VAL A 414 17.86 -12.79 31.25
C VAL A 414 16.70 -12.28 30.42
N VAL A 415 17.04 -11.71 29.27
CA VAL A 415 16.10 -11.16 28.29
C VAL A 415 16.18 -11.91 26.97
N ASP A 416 15.05 -12.17 26.35
CA ASP A 416 14.94 -12.85 25.05
C ASP A 416 14.09 -11.99 24.10
N PRO A 417 14.68 -10.99 23.41
CA PRO A 417 13.95 -10.18 22.44
C PRO A 417 13.60 -11.01 21.20
N TYR A 418 12.36 -10.91 20.71
CA TYR A 418 11.93 -11.70 19.54
C TYR A 418 12.24 -11.04 18.20
N PHE A 419 12.02 -9.74 18.11
CA PHE A 419 12.27 -8.95 16.91
C PHE A 419 13.36 -7.91 17.13
N ASP A 420 14.12 -7.69 16.06
CA ASP A 420 15.06 -6.59 15.92
C ASP A 420 14.47 -5.50 15.03
N TYR A 421 14.77 -4.25 15.36
CA TYR A 421 14.49 -3.11 14.49
C TYR A 421 15.70 -2.83 13.59
N ILE A 422 15.54 -3.00 12.28
CA ILE A 422 16.52 -2.60 11.28
C ILE A 422 16.16 -1.21 10.75
N ARG A 423 17.13 -0.30 10.84
CA ARG A 423 16.98 1.06 10.32
C ARG A 423 16.97 1.08 8.78
N PRO A 424 16.25 2.03 8.15
CA PRO A 424 16.16 2.12 6.69
C PRO A 424 17.53 2.29 6.01
N ASP A 425 18.50 2.93 6.67
CA ASP A 425 19.85 3.17 6.12
C ASP A 425 20.74 1.92 6.05
N LEU A 426 20.26 0.78 6.55
CA LEU A 426 20.93 -0.51 6.45
C LEU A 426 20.37 -1.38 5.32
N VAL A 427 19.25 -0.97 4.70
CA VAL A 427 18.57 -1.72 3.66
C VAL A 427 18.88 -1.13 2.29
N ASN A 428 19.27 -1.97 1.33
CA ASN A 428 19.57 -1.53 -0.02
C ASN A 428 18.40 -1.72 -0.98
N LEU A 429 17.62 -2.79 -0.80
CA LEU A 429 16.55 -3.17 -1.72
C LEU A 429 15.43 -3.91 -0.99
N PHE A 430 14.19 -3.58 -1.31
CA PHE A 430 13.01 -4.38 -0.99
C PHE A 430 12.57 -5.14 -2.24
N VAL A 431 12.38 -6.44 -2.11
CA VAL A 431 11.81 -7.30 -3.15
C VAL A 431 10.41 -7.69 -2.70
N THR A 432 9.42 -7.24 -3.47
CA THR A 432 7.99 -7.39 -3.20
C THR A 432 7.32 -8.26 -4.27
N ASN A 433 6.00 -8.44 -4.15
CA ASN A 433 5.17 -9.17 -5.10
C ASN A 433 4.90 -8.41 -6.42
N GLU A 434 5.29 -7.14 -6.51
CA GLU A 434 5.29 -6.30 -7.71
C GLU A 434 6.70 -5.97 -8.16
#